data_AF-A0A9D6SQ45-F1
#
_entry.id   AF-A0A9D6SQ45-F1
#
_cell.length_a   1.000
_cell.length_b   1.000
_cell.length_c   1.000
_cell.angle_alpha   90.00
_cell.angle_beta   90.00
_cell.angle_gamma   90.00
#
_symmetry.space_group_name_H-M   'P 1'
#
loop_
_entity.id
_entity.type
_entity.pdbx_description
1 polymer ?
#
loop_
_entity_poly.entity_id
_entity_poly.type
_entity_poly.pdbx_seq_one_letter_code
_entity_poly.pdbx_strand_id
1 'polypeptide(L)'
;MSAEPKHPWRLVTNDRYRDVVRTVMGLSTASLLLPVFFAREFLGIESKMPLNTVFGAGVYWSWALLGLSVFAGVLFHFLSAKWVRLAWDQPVGIFGIPASENFIERAMDVCFWATALAFLVGLGLIVRFFVTYAAHP
;
A
#
# COMPACT_ATOMS: atom_id res chain seq x y z
N MET A 1 5.01 -8.75 32.75
CA MET A 1 5.29 -9.21 31.37
C MET A 1 6.35 -10.30 31.49
N SER A 2 6.25 -11.41 30.73
CA SER A 2 7.40 -12.33 30.66
C SER A 2 8.63 -11.54 30.20
N ALA A 3 9.79 -11.82 30.77
CA ALA A 3 11.02 -11.11 30.42
C ALA A 3 11.38 -11.32 28.94
N GLU A 4 10.91 -12.41 28.33
CA GLU A 4 11.16 -12.75 26.93
C GLU A 4 9.86 -13.14 26.19
N PRO A 5 9.76 -12.82 24.89
CA PRO A 5 8.66 -13.28 24.03
C PRO A 5 8.76 -14.79 23.79
N LYS A 6 7.61 -15.47 23.72
CA LYS A 6 7.52 -16.91 23.46
C LYS A 6 8.02 -17.28 22.06
N HIS A 7 7.86 -16.37 21.11
CA HIS A 7 8.27 -16.53 19.71
C HIS A 7 9.06 -15.29 19.24
N PRO A 8 10.34 -15.15 19.61
CA PRO A 8 11.15 -13.96 19.29
C PRO A 8 11.29 -13.71 17.78
N TRP A 9 11.29 -14.78 16.97
CA TRP A 9 11.35 -14.70 15.51
C TRP A 9 10.17 -13.92 14.90
N ARG A 10 9.00 -13.90 15.57
CA ARG A 10 7.82 -13.16 15.10
C ARG A 10 8.07 -11.66 15.09
N LEU A 11 8.86 -11.14 16.04
CA LEU A 11 9.18 -9.73 16.15
C LEU A 11 10.13 -9.30 15.05
N VAL A 12 11.23 -10.02 14.90
CA VAL A 12 12.25 -9.74 13.89
C VAL A 12 11.66 -9.82 12.48
N THR A 13 10.85 -10.85 12.22
CA THR A 13 10.20 -11.04 10.91
C THR A 13 9.20 -9.93 10.63
N ASN A 14 8.37 -9.60 11.63
CA ASN A 14 7.38 -8.54 11.52
C ASN A 14 8.01 -7.17 11.26
N ASP A 15 9.10 -6.82 11.94
CA ASP A 15 9.77 -5.54 11.74
C ASP A 15 10.32 -5.40 10.31
N ARG A 16 10.93 -6.47 9.76
CA ARG A 16 11.37 -6.50 8.36
C ARG A 16 10.20 -6.29 7.39
N TYR A 17 9.06 -6.94 7.61
CA TYR A 17 7.89 -6.75 6.76
C TYR A 17 7.30 -5.34 6.88
N ARG A 18 7.24 -4.77 8.09
CA ARG A 18 6.77 -3.39 8.30
C ARG A 18 7.64 -2.38 7.57
N ASP A 19 8.95 -2.56 7.56
CA ASP A 19 9.85 -1.66 6.85
C ASP A 19 9.61 -1.70 5.33
N VAL A 20 9.44 -2.90 4.76
CA VAL A 20 9.08 -3.06 3.35
C VAL A 20 7.73 -2.40 3.05
N VAL A 21 6.69 -2.71 3.83
CA VAL A 21 5.35 -2.16 3.64
C VAL A 21 5.35 -0.64 3.79
N ARG A 22 6.08 -0.08 4.75
CA ARG A 22 6.22 1.36 4.94
C ARG A 22 6.88 2.02 3.72
N THR A 23 7.95 1.43 3.19
CA THR A 23 8.60 1.93 1.97
C THR A 23 7.63 1.91 0.80
N VAL A 24 6.91 0.80 0.59
CA VAL A 24 5.92 0.69 -0.50
C VAL A 24 4.80 1.72 -0.32
N MET A 25 4.27 1.91 0.89
CA MET A 25 3.25 2.93 1.15
C MET A 25 3.75 4.35 0.85
N GLY A 26 4.99 4.67 1.23
CA GLY A 26 5.60 5.96 0.93
C GLY A 26 5.74 6.20 -0.57
N LEU A 27 6.25 5.20 -1.30
CA LEU A 27 6.37 5.24 -2.76
C LEU A 27 5.00 5.32 -3.44
N SER A 28 4.00 4.54 -2.99
CA SER A 28 2.62 4.61 -3.50
C SER A 28 2.03 6.01 -3.31
N THR A 29 2.22 6.61 -2.14
CA THR A 29 1.71 7.96 -1.81
C THR A 29 2.34 9.01 -2.70
N ALA A 30 3.66 8.98 -2.91
CA ALA A 30 4.34 9.87 -3.84
C ALA A 30 3.86 9.64 -5.29
N SER A 31 3.66 8.37 -5.66
CA SER A 31 3.26 7.98 -7.02
C SER A 31 1.87 8.45 -7.40
N LEU A 32 0.95 8.63 -6.44
CA LEU A 32 -0.39 9.18 -6.70
C LEU A 32 -0.34 10.56 -7.36
N LEU A 33 0.67 11.37 -7.04
CA LEU A 33 0.80 12.73 -7.56
C LEU A 33 1.52 12.79 -8.92
N LEU A 34 2.24 11.73 -9.31
CA LEU A 34 3.06 11.73 -10.51
C LEU A 34 2.28 12.06 -11.79
N PRO A 35 1.09 11.48 -12.06
CA PRO A 35 0.35 11.80 -13.28
C PRO A 35 -0.07 13.27 -13.35
N VAL A 36 -0.48 13.84 -12.20
CA VAL A 36 -0.89 15.25 -12.09
C VAL A 36 0.31 16.16 -12.34
N PHE A 37 1.43 15.91 -11.65
CA PHE A 37 2.65 16.70 -11.81
C PHE A 37 3.16 16.64 -13.25
N PHE A 38 3.15 15.43 -13.86
CA PHE A 38 3.51 15.26 -15.25
C PHE A 38 2.63 16.10 -16.19
N ALA A 39 1.31 16.03 -16.03
CA ALA A 39 0.38 16.78 -16.87
C ALA A 39 0.50 18.31 -16.73
N ARG A 40 0.71 18.81 -15.51
CA ARG A 40 0.77 20.25 -15.25
C ARG A 40 2.13 20.84 -15.62
N GLU A 41 3.22 20.20 -15.23
CA GLU A 41 4.56 20.78 -15.34
C GLU A 41 5.25 20.42 -16.65
N PHE A 42 5.06 19.20 -17.18
CA PHE A 42 5.77 18.76 -18.38
C PHE A 42 4.94 18.91 -19.65
N LEU A 43 3.62 18.69 -19.58
CA LEU A 43 2.72 18.85 -20.72
C LEU A 43 2.11 20.26 -20.81
N GLY A 44 2.32 21.11 -19.81
CA GLY A 44 1.83 22.49 -19.82
C GLY A 44 0.31 22.63 -19.80
N ILE A 45 -0.42 21.61 -19.33
CA ILE A 45 -1.88 21.63 -19.33
C ILE A 45 -2.37 22.64 -18.29
N GLU A 46 -3.06 23.68 -18.76
CA GLU A 46 -3.58 24.76 -17.92
C GLU A 46 -4.37 24.26 -16.72
N SER A 47 -4.10 24.79 -15.52
CA SER A 47 -4.72 24.40 -14.26
C SER A 47 -6.26 24.40 -14.27
N LYS A 48 -6.86 25.23 -15.12
CA LYS A 48 -8.32 25.34 -15.31
C LYS A 48 -8.90 24.22 -16.18
N MET A 49 -8.09 23.59 -17.02
CA MET A 49 -8.52 22.43 -17.79
C MET A 49 -8.70 21.22 -16.85
N PRO A 50 -9.87 20.55 -16.89
CA PRO A 50 -10.13 19.42 -16.03
C PRO A 50 -9.30 18.21 -16.48
N LEU A 51 -8.71 17.48 -15.53
CA LEU A 51 -7.78 16.37 -15.83
C LEU A 51 -8.46 15.17 -16.51
N ASN A 52 -9.79 15.08 -16.45
CA ASN A 52 -10.55 14.02 -17.12
C ASN A 52 -10.52 14.10 -18.65
N THR A 53 -10.19 15.26 -19.22
CA THR A 53 -10.01 15.40 -20.68
C THR A 53 -8.62 14.93 -21.14
N VAL A 54 -7.71 14.67 -20.21
CA VAL A 54 -6.30 14.32 -20.47
C VAL A 54 -6.02 12.88 -20.07
N PHE A 55 -6.54 12.45 -18.92
CA PHE A 55 -6.26 11.15 -18.36
C PHE A 55 -7.22 10.09 -18.90
N GLY A 56 -6.63 9.05 -19.49
CA GLY A 56 -7.37 7.83 -19.82
C GLY A 56 -7.69 6.99 -18.57
N ALA A 57 -8.56 5.99 -18.75
CA ALA A 57 -8.98 5.07 -17.68
C ALA A 57 -7.80 4.42 -16.93
N GLY A 58 -6.65 4.21 -17.58
CA GLY A 58 -5.47 3.62 -16.96
C GLY A 58 -4.90 4.43 -15.78
N VAL A 59 -4.96 5.76 -15.83
CA VAL A 59 -4.49 6.63 -14.73
C VAL A 59 -5.41 6.50 -13.52
N TYR A 60 -6.73 6.43 -13.74
CA TYR A 60 -7.69 6.22 -12.66
C TYR A 60 -7.56 4.84 -12.01
N TRP A 61 -7.33 3.79 -12.82
CA TRP A 61 -7.01 2.46 -12.31
C TRP A 61 -5.71 2.45 -11.53
N SER A 62 -4.70 3.18 -11.98
CA SER A 62 -3.46 3.37 -11.22
C SER A 62 -3.75 3.98 -9.84
N TRP A 63 -4.49 5.08 -9.77
CA TRP A 63 -4.84 5.70 -8.49
C TRP A 63 -5.60 4.77 -7.57
N ALA A 64 -6.57 4.02 -8.09
CA ALA A 64 -7.31 3.04 -7.31
C ALA A 64 -6.37 1.95 -6.74
N LEU A 65 -5.44 1.44 -7.54
CA LEU A 65 -4.47 0.41 -7.13
C LEU A 65 -3.43 0.94 -6.14
N LEU A 66 -2.91 2.15 -6.35
CA LEU A 66 -1.98 2.80 -5.42
C LEU A 66 -2.68 3.14 -4.09
N GLY A 67 -3.92 3.61 -4.14
CA GLY A 67 -4.76 3.83 -2.95
C GLY A 67 -5.04 2.53 -2.20
N LEU A 68 -5.36 1.45 -2.92
CA LEU A 68 -5.50 0.10 -2.35
C LEU A 68 -4.20 -0.37 -1.70
N SER A 69 -3.06 -0.14 -2.34
CA SER A 69 -1.74 -0.50 -1.80
C SER A 69 -1.46 0.18 -0.46
N VAL A 70 -1.75 1.50 -0.37
CA VAL A 70 -1.63 2.28 0.87
C VAL A 70 -2.59 1.75 1.93
N PHE A 71 -3.86 1.53 1.59
CA PHE A 71 -4.86 1.05 2.52
C PHE A 71 -4.53 -0.35 3.08
N ALA A 72 -4.13 -1.29 2.21
CA ALA A 72 -3.66 -2.60 2.62
C ALA A 72 -2.42 -2.50 3.52
N GLY A 73 -1.53 -1.54 3.28
CA GLY A 73 -0.34 -1.32 4.10
C GLY A 73 -0.66 -0.76 5.49
N VAL A 74 -1.67 0.12 5.59
CA VAL A 74 -2.21 0.57 6.89
C VAL A 74 -2.80 -0.61 7.65
N LEU A 75 -3.60 -1.44 6.98
CA LEU A 75 -4.21 -2.62 7.60
C LEU A 75 -3.14 -3.63 8.06
N PHE A 76 -2.08 -3.82 7.26
CA PHE A 76 -0.91 -4.63 7.64
C PHE A 76 -0.28 -4.10 8.93
N HIS A 77 -0.06 -2.79 9.06
CA HIS A 77 0.49 -2.18 10.27
C HIS A 77 -0.42 -2.36 11.49
N PHE A 78 -1.74 -2.28 11.29
CA PHE A 78 -2.72 -2.56 12.35
C PHE A 78 -2.64 -4.03 12.82
N LEU A 79 -2.64 -4.98 11.88
CA LEU A 79 -2.55 -6.41 12.18
C LEU A 79 -1.19 -6.80 12.77
N SER A 80 -0.13 -6.14 12.32
CA SER A 80 1.23 -6.28 12.84
C SER A 80 1.31 -6.00 14.34
N ALA A 81 0.63 -4.95 14.84
CA ALA A 81 0.55 -4.70 16.28
C ALA A 81 -0.17 -5.82 17.05
N LYS A 82 -1.15 -6.47 16.41
CA LYS A 82 -1.86 -7.63 16.97
C LYS A 82 -0.99 -8.88 16.95
N TRP A 83 -0.21 -9.09 15.89
CA TRP A 83 0.76 -10.17 15.76
C TRP A 83 1.88 -10.09 16.79
N VAL A 84 2.38 -8.88 17.03
CA VAL A 84 3.29 -8.58 18.13
C VAL A 84 2.65 -9.07 19.43
N ARG A 85 1.43 -8.66 19.80
CA ARG A 85 0.76 -9.17 21.02
C ARG A 85 0.69 -10.71 21.12
N LEU A 86 0.41 -11.41 20.02
CA LEU A 86 0.40 -12.88 19.99
C LEU A 86 1.77 -13.49 20.32
N ALA A 87 2.89 -12.83 19.99
CA ALA A 87 4.23 -13.30 20.33
C ALA A 87 4.52 -13.32 21.85
N TRP A 88 3.73 -12.59 22.66
CA TRP A 88 3.75 -12.63 24.13
C TRP A 88 2.60 -13.44 24.73
N ASP A 89 1.96 -14.32 23.95
CA ASP A 89 0.85 -15.18 24.38
C ASP A 89 -0.35 -14.37 24.95
N GLN A 90 -0.50 -13.12 24.50
CA GLN A 90 -1.57 -12.25 24.96
C GLN A 90 -2.84 -12.49 24.14
N PRO A 91 -4.03 -12.40 24.77
CA PRO A 91 -5.29 -12.46 24.03
C PRO A 91 -5.37 -11.30 23.05
N VAL A 92 -5.83 -11.60 21.84
CA VAL A 92 -5.95 -10.65 20.74
C VAL A 92 -7.39 -10.60 20.25
N GLY A 93 -7.87 -9.38 20.06
CA GLY A 93 -9.16 -9.11 19.44
C GLY A 93 -9.07 -8.00 18.41
N ILE A 94 -9.92 -8.10 17.41
CA ILE A 94 -10.15 -7.10 16.36
C ILE A 94 -11.55 -6.54 16.59
N PHE A 95 -11.65 -5.23 16.85
CA PHE A 95 -12.92 -4.55 17.15
C PHE A 95 -13.76 -5.25 18.25
N GLY A 96 -13.10 -5.81 19.26
CA GLY A 96 -13.75 -6.51 20.38
C GLY A 96 -14.06 -7.99 20.12
N ILE A 97 -13.86 -8.50 18.89
CA ILE A 97 -14.06 -9.91 18.55
C ILE A 97 -12.73 -10.67 18.74
N PRO A 98 -12.71 -11.79 19.48
CA PRO A 98 -11.52 -12.64 19.60
C PRO A 98 -11.01 -13.08 18.23
N ALA A 99 -9.71 -12.92 17.98
CA ALA A 99 -9.09 -13.31 16.72
C ALA A 99 -8.11 -14.46 16.96
N SER A 100 -8.15 -15.45 16.08
CA SER A 100 -7.20 -16.58 16.11
C SER A 100 -5.85 -16.19 15.50
N GLU A 101 -4.80 -16.87 15.92
CA GLU A 101 -3.45 -16.69 15.38
C GLU A 101 -3.40 -16.89 13.86
N ASN A 102 -3.96 -18.00 13.38
CA ASN A 102 -4.04 -18.33 11.95
C ASN A 102 -4.77 -17.24 11.14
N PHE A 103 -5.78 -16.59 11.73
CA PHE A 103 -6.47 -15.49 11.06
C PHE A 103 -5.57 -14.26 10.92
N ILE A 104 -4.89 -13.86 12.00
CA ILE A 104 -3.98 -12.70 11.97
C ILE A 104 -2.85 -12.92 10.97
N GLU A 105 -2.22 -14.09 10.97
CA GLU A 105 -1.13 -14.43 10.05
C GLU A 105 -1.59 -14.36 8.59
N ARG A 106 -2.68 -15.05 8.24
CA ARG A 106 -3.22 -15.02 6.87
C ARG A 106 -3.65 -13.62 6.44
N ALA A 107 -4.28 -12.86 7.34
CA ALA A 107 -4.70 -11.50 7.04
C ALA A 107 -3.48 -10.59 6.78
N MET A 108 -2.41 -10.76 7.55
CA MET A 108 -1.14 -10.05 7.31
C MET A 108 -0.53 -10.43 5.97
N ASP A 109 -0.45 -11.72 5.63
CA ASP A 109 0.09 -12.16 4.34
C ASP A 109 -0.70 -11.61 3.15
N VAL A 110 -2.03 -11.65 3.23
CA VAL A 110 -2.91 -11.07 2.21
C VAL A 110 -2.68 -9.56 2.09
N CYS A 111 -2.60 -8.84 3.21
CA CYS A 111 -2.34 -7.40 3.19
C CYS A 111 -0.96 -7.09 2.59
N PHE A 112 0.07 -7.86 2.94
CA PHE A 112 1.43 -7.70 2.42
C PHE A 112 1.45 -7.85 0.88
N TRP A 113 0.90 -8.95 0.38
CA TRP A 113 0.86 -9.20 -1.06
C TRP A 113 -0.06 -8.22 -1.80
N ALA A 114 -1.20 -7.84 -1.21
CA ALA A 114 -2.07 -6.81 -1.77
C ALA A 114 -1.33 -5.47 -1.89
N THR A 115 -0.57 -5.05 -0.87
CA THR A 115 0.26 -3.84 -0.91
C THR A 115 1.28 -3.89 -2.04
N ALA A 116 2.04 -4.99 -2.14
CA ALA A 116 3.09 -5.14 -3.14
C ALA A 116 2.53 -5.20 -4.58
N LEU A 117 1.56 -6.08 -4.83
CA LEU A 117 1.01 -6.30 -6.17
C LEU A 117 0.24 -5.08 -6.67
N ALA A 118 -0.60 -4.46 -5.82
CA ALA A 118 -1.35 -3.27 -6.21
C ALA A 118 -0.40 -2.09 -6.50
N PHE A 119 0.69 -1.94 -5.73
CA PHE A 119 1.72 -0.95 -6.03
C PHE A 119 2.36 -1.18 -7.40
N LEU A 120 2.86 -2.40 -7.65
CA LEU A 120 3.57 -2.71 -8.90
C LEU A 120 2.68 -2.53 -10.13
N VAL A 121 1.44 -3.00 -10.08
CA VAL A 121 0.48 -2.82 -11.18
C VAL A 121 0.10 -1.35 -11.33
N GLY A 122 -0.18 -0.64 -10.23
CA GLY A 122 -0.54 0.77 -10.23
C GLY A 122 0.58 1.66 -10.80
N LEU A 123 1.83 1.38 -10.43
CA LEU A 123 3.01 2.06 -10.98
C LEU A 123 3.21 1.72 -12.45
N GLY A 124 3.05 0.45 -12.84
CA GLY A 124 3.14 0.02 -14.23
C GLY A 124 2.15 0.74 -15.15
N LEU A 125 0.93 1.01 -14.66
CA LEU A 125 -0.06 1.81 -15.39
C LEU A 125 0.35 3.29 -15.54
N ILE A 126 1.02 3.89 -14.53
CA ILE A 126 1.59 5.25 -14.65
C ILE A 126 2.69 5.28 -15.69
N VAL A 127 3.63 4.33 -15.62
CA VAL A 127 4.75 4.23 -16.57
C VAL A 127 4.21 4.04 -17.98
N ARG A 128 3.22 3.15 -18.16
CA ARG A 128 2.54 2.98 -19.45
C ARG A 128 1.93 4.30 -19.93
N PHE A 129 1.21 5.03 -19.06
CA PHE A 129 0.65 6.34 -19.40
C PHE A 129 1.75 7.28 -19.91
N PHE A 130 2.87 7.41 -19.21
CA PHE A 130 3.98 8.28 -19.63
C PHE A 130 4.59 7.87 -20.98
N VAL A 131 4.73 6.58 -21.24
CA VAL A 131 5.34 6.07 -22.49
C VAL A 131 4.38 6.17 -23.68
N THR A 132 3.09 5.90 -23.48
CA THR A 132 2.10 5.87 -24.57
C THR A 132 1.38 7.20 -24.77
N TYR A 133 1.67 8.22 -23.97
CA TYR A 133 1.11 9.56 -24.16
C TYR A 133 1.67 10.16 -25.46
N ALA A 134 0.95 9.93 -26.56
CA ALA A 134 1.12 10.70 -27.76
C ALA A 134 0.34 12.00 -27.56
N ALA A 135 1.03 13.13 -27.51
CA ALA A 135 0.39 14.43 -27.62
C ALA A 135 -0.40 14.41 -28.94
N HIS A 136 -1.73 14.38 -28.87
CA HIS A 136 -2.54 14.62 -30.05
C HIS A 136 -2.32 16.08 -30.45
N PRO A 137 -1.75 16.37 -31.64
CA PRO A 137 -1.60 17.73 -32.13
C PRO A 137 -2.96 18.39 -32.39
#